data_AF-D5X101-F1
#
_entry.id   AF-D5X101-F1
#
_cell.length_a   1.000
_cell.length_b   1.000
_cell.length_c   1.000
_cell.angle_alpha   90.00
_cell.angle_beta   90.00
_cell.angle_gamma   90.00
#
_symmetry.space_group_name_H-M   'P 1'
#
loop_
_entity.id
_entity.type
_entity.pdbx_description
1 polymer ?
#
loop_
_entity_poly.entity_id
_entity_poly.type
_entity_poly.pdbx_seq_one_letter_code
_entity_poly.pdbx_strand_id
1 'polypeptide(L)'
;MKTYPRHFLSVLYATLFALLTTGLLLTPGALQMRLDWDMPLSLPSGLRTWVAAGHALSFLSILGLVGAVWAVHIRAGWVRRENVRSGLLLLAAFGLLSLSGLGLYYAGGENLAAWSAVAHLLAGGLLPLLFVAHLLGARAAARRAWPRHRKVFQPMDQSTVEPAARASKARTAPCASHTVSTRS
;
A
#
# COMPACT_ATOMS: atom_id res chain seq x y z
N MET A 1 2.80 11.11 -7.90
CA MET A 1 4.02 10.41 -8.35
C MET A 1 3.97 8.99 -7.81
N LYS A 2 4.12 7.96 -8.66
CA LYS A 2 4.20 6.57 -8.19
C LYS A 2 5.60 6.38 -7.59
N THR A 3 5.69 6.38 -6.26
CA THR A 3 6.97 6.42 -5.55
C THR A 3 7.75 5.11 -5.60
N TYR A 4 7.17 4.04 -6.16
CA TYR A 4 7.84 2.75 -6.33
C TYR A 4 7.75 2.24 -7.77
N PRO A 5 8.78 1.52 -8.27
CA PRO A 5 8.71 0.75 -9.50
C PRO A 5 7.55 -0.25 -9.45
N ARG A 6 6.94 -0.55 -10.61
CA ARG A 6 5.80 -1.50 -10.69
C ARG A 6 6.12 -2.87 -10.08
N HIS A 7 7.37 -3.31 -10.19
CA HIS A 7 7.82 -4.60 -9.67
C HIS A 7 8.00 -4.65 -8.15
N PHE A 8 8.13 -3.50 -7.47
CA PHE A 8 8.36 -3.47 -6.03
C PHE A 8 7.23 -4.16 -5.24
N LEU A 9 5.98 -3.87 -5.61
CA LEU A 9 4.82 -4.49 -4.96
C LEU A 9 4.74 -5.99 -5.24
N SER A 10 5.06 -6.42 -6.47
CA SER A 10 5.10 -7.83 -6.84
C SER A 10 6.16 -8.58 -6.02
N VAL A 11 7.36 -8.01 -5.88
CA VAL A 11 8.43 -8.58 -5.06
C VAL A 11 8.01 -8.62 -3.59
N LEU A 12 7.43 -7.55 -3.05
CA LEU A 12 6.93 -7.50 -1.68
C LEU A 12 5.91 -8.60 -1.40
N TYR A 13 4.90 -8.76 -2.26
CA TYR A 13 3.88 -9.78 -2.08
C TYR A 13 4.43 -11.20 -2.28
N ALA A 14 5.32 -11.40 -3.25
CA ALA A 14 5.97 -12.69 -3.46
C ALA A 14 6.81 -13.10 -2.24
N THR A 15 7.60 -12.18 -1.68
CA THR A 15 8.40 -12.43 -0.47
C THR A 15 7.52 -12.70 0.74
N LEU A 16 6.43 -11.93 0.95
CA LEU A 16 5.47 -12.19 2.02
C LEU A 16 4.81 -13.56 1.89
N PHE A 17 4.42 -13.93 0.67
CA PHE A 17 3.81 -15.23 0.39
C PHE A 17 4.81 -16.37 0.63
N ALA A 18 6.05 -16.24 0.15
CA ALA A 18 7.11 -17.21 0.39
C ALA A 18 7.41 -17.35 1.90
N LEU A 19 7.47 -16.24 2.64
CA LEU A 19 7.69 -16.24 4.09
C LEU A 19 6.55 -16.97 4.83
N LEU A 20 5.30 -16.68 4.49
CA LEU A 20 4.14 -17.27 5.12
C LEU A 20 4.02 -18.78 4.80
N THR A 21 4.18 -19.14 3.52
CA THR A 21 4.08 -20.55 3.09
C THR A 21 5.17 -21.41 3.70
N THR A 22 6.41 -20.94 3.69
CA THR A 22 7.52 -21.65 4.34
C THR A 22 7.34 -21.74 5.86
N GLY A 23 6.82 -20.69 6.52
CA GLY A 23 6.53 -20.72 7.96
C GLY A 23 5.42 -21.71 8.33
N LEU A 24 4.33 -21.73 7.56
CA LEU A 24 3.25 -22.71 7.72
C LEU A 24 3.77 -24.14 7.53
N LEU A 25 4.62 -24.35 6.53
CA LEU A 25 5.20 -25.66 6.26
C LEU A 25 6.12 -26.14 7.41
N LEU A 26 6.79 -25.23 8.11
CA LEU A 26 7.63 -25.55 9.28
C LEU A 26 6.82 -25.73 10.58
N THR A 27 5.57 -25.30 10.62
CA THR A 27 4.74 -25.31 11.83
C THR A 27 4.62 -26.69 12.48
N PRO A 28 4.33 -27.78 11.76
CA PRO A 28 4.21 -29.09 12.39
C PRO A 28 5.52 -29.55 13.05
N GLY A 29 6.66 -29.29 12.40
CA GLY A 29 7.97 -29.59 12.96
C GLY A 29 8.29 -28.74 14.19
N ALA A 30 7.87 -27.46 14.19
CA ALA A 30 8.03 -26.59 15.35
C ALA A 30 7.16 -27.05 16.54
N LEU A 31 5.90 -27.42 16.29
CA LEU A 31 4.99 -27.95 17.32
C LEU A 31 5.56 -29.24 17.94
N GLN A 32 6.04 -30.16 17.12
CA GLN A 32 6.60 -31.43 17.58
C GLN A 32 7.92 -31.25 18.34
N MET A 33 8.85 -30.43 17.82
CA MET A 33 10.19 -30.30 18.42
C MET A 33 10.27 -29.33 19.60
N ARG A 34 9.31 -28.40 19.73
CA ARG A 34 9.37 -27.33 20.75
C ARG A 34 8.25 -27.38 21.78
N LEU A 35 7.13 -28.03 21.48
CA LEU A 35 5.96 -28.09 22.36
C LEU A 35 5.51 -29.53 22.61
N ASP A 36 6.33 -30.52 22.23
CA ASP A 36 6.06 -31.96 22.38
C ASP A 36 4.68 -32.39 21.87
N TRP A 37 4.18 -31.69 20.84
CA TRP A 37 2.88 -31.99 20.25
C TRP A 37 3.05 -32.92 19.06
N ASP A 38 2.56 -34.15 19.20
CA ASP A 38 2.55 -35.13 18.12
C ASP A 38 1.75 -34.65 16.91
N MET A 39 2.47 -34.38 15.81
CA MET A 39 1.92 -33.98 14.53
C MET A 39 2.05 -35.13 13.53
N PRO A 40 0.94 -35.62 12.94
CA PRO A 40 0.98 -36.72 11.98
C PRO A 40 1.66 -36.33 10.66
N LEU A 41 1.75 -35.02 10.37
CA LEU A 41 2.35 -34.47 9.18
C LEU A 41 3.66 -33.78 9.54
N SER A 42 4.81 -34.42 9.27
CA SER A 42 6.12 -33.80 9.43
C SER A 42 6.93 -33.91 8.14
N LEU A 43 7.75 -32.90 7.85
CA LEU A 43 8.59 -32.92 6.68
C LEU A 43 9.80 -33.83 6.89
N PRO A 44 10.24 -34.56 5.84
CA PRO A 44 11.53 -35.24 5.84
C PRO A 44 12.65 -34.26 6.20
N SER A 45 13.65 -34.73 6.94
CA SER A 45 14.74 -33.91 7.48
C SER A 45 15.44 -33.05 6.42
N GLY A 46 15.74 -33.61 5.24
CA GLY A 46 16.38 -32.88 4.13
C GLY A 46 15.51 -31.74 3.59
N LEU A 47 14.21 -31.99 3.37
CA LEU A 47 13.30 -30.96 2.87
C LEU A 47 13.06 -29.87 3.91
N ARG A 48 12.95 -30.24 5.20
CA ARG A 48 12.80 -29.29 6.32
C ARG A 48 13.95 -28.27 6.35
N THR A 49 15.19 -28.70 6.12
CA THR A 49 16.36 -27.81 6.08
C THR A 49 16.26 -26.80 4.93
N TRP A 50 15.87 -27.23 3.73
CA TRP A 50 15.70 -26.31 2.59
C TRP A 50 14.54 -25.33 2.80
N VAL A 51 13.43 -25.79 3.38
CA VAL A 51 12.31 -24.92 3.73
C VAL A 51 12.72 -23.90 4.80
N ALA A 52 13.48 -24.31 5.82
CA ALA A 52 14.01 -23.41 6.83
C ALA A 52 14.97 -22.37 6.25
N ALA A 53 15.86 -22.77 5.34
CA ALA A 53 16.74 -21.84 4.62
C ALA A 53 15.93 -20.84 3.77
N GLY A 54 14.92 -21.31 3.04
CA GLY A 54 14.01 -20.45 2.27
C GLY A 54 13.21 -19.49 3.14
N HIS A 55 12.79 -19.93 4.32
CA HIS A 55 12.10 -19.09 5.31
C HIS A 55 13.02 -17.96 5.80
N ALA A 56 14.25 -18.31 6.21
CA ALA A 56 15.25 -17.34 6.65
C ALA A 56 15.62 -16.35 5.55
N LEU A 57 15.80 -16.81 4.31
CA LEU A 57 16.08 -15.94 3.15
C LEU A 57 14.91 -14.98 2.87
N SER A 58 13.68 -15.48 2.93
CA SER A 58 12.47 -14.66 2.75
C SER A 58 12.36 -13.61 3.85
N PHE A 59 12.73 -13.97 5.08
CA PHE A 59 12.73 -13.05 6.22
C PHE A 59 13.81 -11.96 6.10
N LEU A 60 15.04 -12.31 5.71
CA LEU A 60 16.07 -11.30 5.44
C LEU A 60 15.66 -10.36 4.31
N SER A 61 15.04 -10.91 3.27
CA SER A 61 14.50 -10.13 2.15
C SER A 61 13.38 -9.18 2.61
N ILE A 62 12.46 -9.64 3.47
CA ILE A 62 11.38 -8.78 3.97
C ILE A 62 11.91 -7.65 4.86
N LEU A 63 12.96 -7.88 5.66
CA LEU A 63 13.59 -6.80 6.44
C LEU A 63 14.13 -5.68 5.55
N GLY A 64 14.83 -6.03 4.46
CA GLY A 64 15.31 -5.05 3.48
C GLY A 64 14.15 -4.29 2.82
N LEU A 65 13.08 -5.00 2.45
CA LEU A 65 11.88 -4.39 1.86
C LEU A 65 11.13 -3.51 2.85
N VAL A 66 11.05 -3.88 4.13
CA VAL A 66 10.48 -3.04 5.20
C VAL A 66 11.28 -1.75 5.34
N GLY A 67 12.62 -1.79 5.25
CA GLY A 67 13.46 -0.59 5.19
C GLY A 67 13.11 0.32 4.02
N ALA A 68 12.87 -0.24 2.83
CA ALA A 68 12.42 0.52 1.66
C ALA A 68 10.99 1.09 1.86
N VAL A 69 10.06 0.31 2.41
CA VAL A 69 8.70 0.73 2.75
C VAL A 69 8.74 1.85 3.80
N TRP A 70 9.68 1.81 4.74
CA TRP A 70 9.80 2.78 5.80
C TRP A 70 10.00 4.20 5.28
N ALA A 71 10.98 4.37 4.39
CA ALA A 71 11.41 5.67 3.88
C ALA A 71 10.28 6.47 3.22
N VAL A 72 9.35 5.76 2.57
CA VAL A 72 8.28 6.38 1.77
C VAL A 72 6.90 6.16 2.38
N HIS A 73 6.50 4.92 2.65
CA HIS A 73 5.13 4.59 3.07
C HIS A 73 4.88 4.89 4.55
N ILE A 74 5.75 4.40 5.45
CA ILE A 74 5.56 4.58 6.90
C ILE A 74 5.73 6.06 7.26
N ARG A 75 6.79 6.70 6.76
CA ARG A 75 7.02 8.13 6.98
C ARG A 75 5.86 9.00 6.48
N ALA A 76 5.36 8.76 5.27
CA ALA A 76 4.22 9.51 4.73
C ALA A 76 2.94 9.26 5.55
N GLY A 77 2.69 8.00 5.94
CA GLY A 77 1.54 7.64 6.78
C GLY A 77 1.55 8.34 8.14
N TRP A 78 2.72 8.45 8.79
CA TRP A 78 2.87 9.19 10.03
C TRP A 78 2.63 10.69 9.88
N VAL A 79 3.22 11.32 8.84
CA VAL A 79 3.01 12.75 8.57
C VAL A 79 1.52 13.05 8.34
N ARG A 80 0.81 12.15 7.64
CA ARG A 80 -0.61 12.28 7.35
C ARG A 80 -1.51 11.79 8.48
N ARG A 81 -0.95 11.16 9.52
CA ARG A 81 -1.66 10.46 10.60
C ARG A 81 -2.69 9.44 10.08
N GLU A 82 -2.41 8.85 8.92
CA GLU A 82 -3.29 7.87 8.27
C GLU A 82 -2.82 6.45 8.62
N ASN A 83 -3.77 5.61 9.05
CA ASN A 83 -3.54 4.17 9.26
C ASN A 83 -2.36 3.83 10.21
N VAL A 84 -2.03 4.74 11.13
CA VAL A 84 -0.85 4.64 12.01
C VAL A 84 -0.96 3.45 12.98
N ARG A 85 -2.13 3.22 13.58
CA ARG A 85 -2.32 2.15 14.57
C ARG A 85 -2.09 0.77 13.95
N SER A 86 -2.71 0.49 12.81
CA SER A 86 -2.55 -0.80 12.11
C SER A 86 -1.12 -0.96 11.56
N GLY A 87 -0.49 0.12 11.09
CA GLY A 87 0.90 0.11 10.66
C GLY A 87 1.87 -0.21 11.80
N LEU A 88 1.67 0.40 12.98
CA LEU A 88 2.46 0.11 14.18
C LEU A 88 2.28 -1.34 14.66
N LEU A 89 1.06 -1.86 14.65
CA LEU A 89 0.79 -3.25 15.00
C LEU A 89 1.50 -4.21 14.05
N LEU A 90 1.48 -3.93 12.74
CA LEU A 90 2.17 -4.76 11.75
C LEU A 90 3.70 -4.71 11.93
N LEU A 91 4.25 -3.52 12.17
CA LEU A 91 5.68 -3.35 12.45
C LEU A 91 6.10 -4.08 13.74
N ALA A 92 5.29 -3.96 14.80
CA ALA A 92 5.51 -4.67 16.05
C ALA A 92 5.45 -6.19 15.87
N ALA A 93 4.53 -6.69 15.03
CA ALA A 93 4.45 -8.12 14.70
C ALA A 93 5.71 -8.59 13.96
N PHE A 94 6.23 -7.82 12.99
CA PHE A 94 7.52 -8.13 12.36
C PHE A 94 8.68 -8.11 13.36
N GLY A 95 8.72 -7.14 14.27
CA GLY A 95 9.73 -7.09 15.34
C GLY A 95 9.65 -8.31 16.26
N LEU A 96 8.45 -8.69 16.69
CA LEU A 96 8.23 -9.87 17.53
C LEU A 96 8.61 -11.15 16.80
N LEU A 97 8.25 -11.30 15.53
CA LEU A 97 8.68 -12.43 14.69
C LEU A 97 10.21 -12.50 14.56
N SER A 98 10.87 -11.36 14.38
CA SER A 98 12.33 -11.28 14.30
C SER A 98 12.99 -11.77 15.59
N LEU A 99 12.54 -11.24 16.73
CA LEU A 99 13.11 -11.57 18.04
C LEU A 99 12.81 -13.01 18.46
N SER A 100 11.59 -13.47 18.27
CA SER A 100 11.21 -14.87 18.55
C SER A 100 11.92 -15.86 17.62
N GLY A 101 12.15 -15.50 16.36
CA GLY A 101 12.96 -16.29 15.43
C GLY A 101 14.41 -16.43 15.92
N LEU A 102 15.03 -15.35 16.40
CA LEU A 102 16.34 -15.43 17.05
C LEU A 102 16.30 -16.27 18.32
N GLY A 103 15.26 -16.13 19.14
CA GLY A 103 15.05 -16.92 20.35
C GLY A 103 14.98 -18.42 20.07
N LEU A 104 14.41 -18.84 18.94
CA LEU A 104 14.38 -20.25 18.53
C LEU A 104 15.78 -20.85 18.30
N TYR A 105 16.75 -20.04 17.87
CA TYR A 105 18.10 -20.50 17.54
C TYR A 105 19.14 -20.25 18.64
N TYR A 106 18.98 -19.16 19.40
CA TYR A 106 20.01 -18.64 20.29
C TYR A 106 19.57 -18.53 21.75
N ALA A 107 18.33 -18.93 22.11
CA ALA A 107 17.95 -19.00 23.51
C ALA A 107 18.75 -20.11 24.22
N GLY A 108 19.47 -19.74 25.28
CA GLY A 108 20.30 -20.67 26.06
C GLY A 108 19.53 -21.58 27.02
N GLY A 109 18.21 -21.46 27.12
CA GLY A 109 17.37 -22.25 28.04
C GLY A 109 16.12 -22.80 27.36
N GLU A 110 15.71 -24.01 27.77
CA GLU A 110 14.58 -24.76 27.19
C GLU A 110 13.27 -23.96 27.25
N ASN A 111 12.97 -23.35 28.40
CA ASN A 111 11.77 -22.53 28.58
C ASN A 111 11.72 -21.33 27.63
N LEU A 112 12.84 -20.65 27.43
CA LEU A 112 12.89 -19.46 26.57
C LEU A 112 12.74 -19.85 25.09
N ALA A 113 13.27 -21.00 24.68
CA ALA A 113 13.06 -21.55 23.34
C ALA A 113 11.59 -21.94 23.11
N ALA A 114 10.92 -22.56 24.10
CA ALA A 114 9.50 -22.89 24.02
C ALA A 114 8.61 -21.64 23.92
N TRP A 115 8.83 -20.63 24.79
CA TRP A 115 8.12 -19.36 24.69
C TRP A 115 8.38 -18.61 23.38
N SER A 116 9.60 -18.69 22.86
CA SER A 116 9.94 -18.15 21.54
C SER A 116 9.15 -18.87 20.44
N ALA A 117 9.00 -20.19 20.51
CA ALA A 117 8.19 -20.95 19.56
C ALA A 117 6.72 -20.53 19.61
N VAL A 118 6.12 -20.45 20.81
CA VAL A 118 4.73 -19.99 20.97
C VAL A 118 4.56 -18.58 20.40
N ALA A 119 5.43 -17.65 20.78
CA ALA A 119 5.38 -16.27 20.29
C ALA A 119 5.51 -16.19 18.77
N HIS A 120 6.44 -16.96 18.17
CA HIS A 120 6.66 -16.98 16.73
C HIS A 120 5.46 -17.54 15.96
N LEU A 121 4.90 -18.66 16.44
CA LEU A 121 3.74 -19.30 15.82
C LEU A 121 2.49 -18.43 15.90
N LEU A 122 2.20 -17.85 17.07
CA LEU A 122 1.04 -16.96 17.24
C LEU A 122 1.20 -15.68 16.41
N ALA A 123 2.35 -15.01 16.50
CA ALA A 123 2.60 -13.80 15.73
C ALA A 123 2.57 -14.07 14.22
N GLY A 124 3.12 -15.20 13.77
CA GLY A 124 3.13 -15.62 12.37
C GLY A 124 1.72 -15.93 11.85
N GLY A 125 0.90 -16.61 12.67
CA GLY A 125 -0.50 -16.88 12.36
C GLY A 125 -1.37 -15.62 12.31
N LEU A 126 -1.10 -14.63 13.18
CA LEU A 126 -1.83 -13.36 13.21
C LEU A 126 -1.38 -12.37 12.12
N LEU A 127 -0.14 -12.48 11.62
CA LEU A 127 0.43 -11.58 10.62
C LEU A 127 -0.47 -11.37 9.38
N PRO A 128 -1.01 -12.41 8.71
CA PRO A 128 -1.90 -12.21 7.56
C PRO A 128 -3.17 -11.44 7.90
N LEU A 129 -3.74 -11.66 9.09
CA LEU A 129 -4.93 -10.94 9.56
C LEU A 129 -4.61 -9.46 9.77
N LEU A 130 -3.50 -9.15 10.44
CA LEU A 130 -3.03 -7.78 10.62
C LEU A 130 -2.74 -7.08 9.29
N PHE A 131 -2.14 -7.81 8.34
CA PHE A 131 -1.86 -7.30 7.01
C PHE A 131 -3.13 -6.93 6.23
N VAL A 132 -4.13 -7.82 6.23
CA VAL A 132 -5.43 -7.57 5.60
C VAL A 132 -6.15 -6.40 6.29
N ALA A 133 -6.15 -6.36 7.62
CA ALA A 133 -6.74 -5.25 8.37
C ALA A 133 -6.08 -3.90 8.03
N HIS A 134 -4.75 -3.87 7.91
CA HIS A 134 -4.02 -2.68 7.49
C HIS A 134 -4.42 -2.24 6.07
N LEU A 135 -4.52 -3.17 5.12
CA LEU A 135 -4.94 -2.88 3.74
C LEU A 135 -6.39 -2.36 3.66
N LEU A 136 -7.31 -2.97 4.41
CA LEU A 136 -8.70 -2.53 4.49
C LEU A 136 -8.83 -1.16 5.15
N GLY A 137 -8.05 -0.88 6.19
CA GLY A 137 -7.96 0.43 6.82
C GLY A 137 -7.53 1.54 5.85
N ALA A 138 -6.50 1.26 5.04
CA ALA A 138 -6.04 2.18 4.00
C ALA A 138 -7.13 2.44 2.94
N ARG A 139 -7.84 1.38 2.50
CA ARG A 139 -8.96 1.50 1.54
C ARG A 139 -10.13 2.28 2.11
N ALA A 140 -10.47 2.06 3.38
CA ALA A 140 -11.54 2.79 4.06
C ALA A 140 -11.20 4.28 4.22
N ALA A 141 -9.96 4.60 4.58
CA ALA A 141 -9.48 5.98 4.65
C ALA A 141 -9.52 6.68 3.28
N ALA A 142 -9.07 6.02 2.22
CA ALA A 142 -9.11 6.56 0.86
C ALA A 142 -10.54 6.83 0.36
N ARG A 143 -11.51 5.97 0.73
CA ARG A 143 -12.93 6.17 0.41
C ARG A 143 -13.53 7.38 1.13
N ARG A 144 -13.08 7.67 2.35
CA ARG A 144 -13.51 8.85 3.13
C ARG A 144 -12.88 10.14 2.62
N ALA A 145 -11.66 10.07 2.10
CA ALA A 145 -10.91 11.20 1.56
C ALA A 145 -11.31 11.61 0.13
N TRP A 146 -12.28 10.93 -0.51
CA TRP A 146 -12.81 11.34 -1.81
C TRP A 146 -14.03 12.26 -1.63
N PRO A 147 -13.88 13.60 -1.73
CA PRO A 147 -15.04 14.43 -2.01
C PRO A 147 -15.50 14.08 -3.43
N ARG A 148 -16.74 13.63 -3.59
CA ARG A 148 -17.41 13.63 -4.90
C ARG A 148 -17.52 15.08 -5.38
N HIS A 149 -16.46 15.65 -5.94
CA HIS A 149 -16.57 16.78 -6.86
C HIS A 149 -17.12 16.25 -8.18
N ARG A 150 -18.38 15.84 -8.17
CA ARG A 150 -19.17 15.61 -9.38
C ARG A 150 -20.44 16.43 -9.21
N LYS A 151 -20.67 17.31 -10.20
CA LYS A 151 -21.64 18.41 -10.28
C LYS A 151 -21.05 19.69 -9.65
N VAL A 152 -20.86 20.80 -10.37
CA VAL A 152 -21.64 21.35 -11.48
C VAL A 152 -20.68 22.06 -12.45
N PHE A 153 -20.34 21.45 -13.60
CA PHE A 153 -20.07 22.28 -14.79
C PHE A 153 -21.46 22.67 -15.27
N GLN A 154 -21.92 23.83 -14.84
CA GLN A 154 -23.05 24.49 -15.46
C GLN A 154 -22.48 24.94 -16.82
N PRO A 155 -22.94 24.41 -17.96
CA PRO A 155 -22.59 25.04 -19.22
C PRO A 155 -23.07 26.48 -19.11
N MET A 156 -22.15 27.44 -19.22
CA MET A 156 -22.53 28.84 -19.33
C MET A 156 -23.48 28.94 -20.52
N ASP A 157 -24.70 29.40 -20.23
CA ASP A 157 -25.68 29.73 -21.22
C ASP A 157 -25.08 30.77 -22.17
N GLN A 158 -24.85 30.36 -23.42
CA GLN A 158 -24.33 31.19 -24.49
C GLN A 158 -25.34 32.26 -24.97
N SER A 159 -26.54 32.33 -24.39
CA SER A 159 -27.56 33.34 -24.72
C SER A 159 -27.14 34.78 -24.39
N THR A 160 -26.04 35.00 -23.66
CA THR A 160 -25.57 36.34 -23.26
C THR A 160 -24.52 36.95 -24.19
N VAL A 161 -24.10 36.25 -25.25
CA VAL A 161 -23.10 36.75 -26.22
C VAL A 161 -23.70 36.89 -27.62
N GLU A 162 -24.73 37.72 -27.80
CA GLU A 162 -24.98 38.55 -29.00
C GLU A 162 -26.37 39.19 -28.92
N PRO A 163 -26.47 40.54 -28.91
CA PRO A 163 -26.66 41.21 -30.20
C PRO A 163 -25.93 42.57 -30.28
N ALA A 164 -24.63 42.63 -29.99
CA ALA A 164 -23.82 43.81 -30.33
C ALA A 164 -23.49 43.87 -31.85
N ALA A 165 -23.58 42.75 -32.57
CA ALA A 165 -23.27 42.66 -34.00
C ALA A 165 -24.35 43.24 -34.94
N ARG A 166 -25.58 43.53 -34.44
CA ARG A 166 -26.65 44.12 -35.27
C ARG A 166 -26.56 45.64 -35.43
N ALA A 167 -25.77 46.35 -34.62
CA ALA A 167 -25.71 47.82 -34.66
C ALA A 167 -24.73 48.39 -35.70
N SER A 168 -23.84 47.58 -36.29
CA SER A 168 -22.80 48.06 -37.22
C SER A 168 -23.27 48.14 -38.68
N LYS A 169 -24.30 47.38 -39.07
CA LYS A 169 -24.77 47.29 -40.47
C LYS A 169 -25.68 48.43 -40.95
N ALA A 170 -26.04 49.39 -40.10
CA ALA A 170 -26.97 50.46 -40.45
C ALA A 170 -26.31 51.80 -40.89
N ARG A 171 -24.97 51.85 -41.05
CA ARG A 171 -24.24 53.13 -41.22
C ARG A 171 -23.56 53.32 -42.58
N THR A 172 -24.08 52.72 -43.64
CA THR A 172 -23.61 52.96 -45.03
C THR A 172 -24.78 53.35 -45.93
N ALA A 173 -25.30 54.56 -45.74
CA ALA A 173 -26.10 55.25 -46.74
C ALA A 173 -25.22 56.33 -47.40
N PRO A 174 -25.09 56.37 -48.75
CA PRO A 174 -24.28 57.36 -49.43
C PRO A 174 -25.02 58.71 -49.52
N CYS A 175 -24.33 59.80 -49.14
CA CYS A 175 -24.83 61.17 -49.23
C CYS A 175 -24.59 61.72 -50.64
N ALA A 176 -25.62 62.34 -51.20
CA ALA A 176 -25.66 62.90 -52.55
C ALA A 176 -24.62 64.02 -52.75
N SER A 177 -23.98 64.00 -53.92
CA SER A 177 -23.05 65.03 -54.40
C SER A 177 -23.81 66.27 -54.89
N HIS A 178 -23.58 67.41 -54.24
CA HIS A 178 -23.99 68.72 -54.75
C HIS A 178 -22.89 69.31 -55.64
N THR A 179 -23.28 69.60 -56.88
CA THR A 179 -22.59 70.42 -57.87
C THR A 179 -22.56 71.89 -57.44
N VAL A 180 -21.38 72.54 -57.47
CA VAL A 180 -21.25 74.00 -57.43
C VAL A 180 -20.53 74.49 -58.68
N SER A 181 -21.27 75.32 -59.42
CA SER A 181 -20.90 76.08 -60.59
C SER A 181 -20.13 77.34 -60.16
N THR A 182 -18.96 77.60 -60.74
CA THR A 182 -18.34 78.93 -60.75
C THR A 182 -18.26 79.45 -62.18
N ARG A 183 -18.91 80.60 -62.38
CA ARG A 183 -18.82 81.45 -63.57
C ARG A 183 -17.49 82.23 -63.54
N SER A 184 -16.92 82.43 -64.71
CA SER A 184 -16.16 83.60 -65.13
C SER A 184 -16.60 83.96 -66.54
#